data_AF-A0A9D7SLC4-F1
#
_entry.id   AF-A0A9D7SLC4-F1
#
_cell.length_a   1.000
_cell.length_b   1.000
_cell.length_c   1.000
_cell.angle_alpha   90.00
_cell.angle_beta   90.00
_cell.angle_gamma   90.00
#
_symmetry.space_group_name_H-M   'P 1'
#
loop_
_entity.id
_entity.type
_entity.pdbx_description
1 polymer ?
#
loop_
_entity_poly.entity_id
_entity_poly.type
_entity_poly.pdbx_seq_one_letter_code
_entity_poly.pdbx_strand_id
1 'polypeptide(L)' 'MEKNGSYILEVPYADPTELMMDILRHGPHVEVLKPAELRRAVGDSLKQTTARY' A
#
# COMPACT_ATOMS: atom_id res chain seq x y z
N MET A 1 -15.88 10.67 -4.82
CA MET A 1 -14.65 11.35 -5.27
C MET A 1 -14.26 12.37 -4.25
N GLU A 2 -13.04 12.28 -3.74
CA GLU A 2 -12.43 13.42 -3.07
C GLU A 2 -12.13 14.53 -4.08
N LYS A 3 -11.95 15.77 -3.62
CA LYS A 3 -11.76 16.94 -4.49
C LYS A 3 -10.52 16.87 -5.39
N ASN A 4 -9.59 15.96 -5.11
CA ASN A 4 -8.38 15.67 -5.89
C ASN A 4 -8.57 14.55 -6.94
N GLY A 5 -9.79 14.01 -7.09
CA GLY A 5 -10.07 12.90 -8.00
C GLY A 5 -9.67 11.52 -7.46
N SER A 6 -9.33 11.40 -6.18
CA SER A 6 -9.08 10.11 -5.53
C SER A 6 -10.39 9.45 -5.06
N TYR A 7 -10.29 8.15 -4.81
CA TYR A 7 -11.34 7.34 -4.20
C TYR A 7 -10.72 6.51 -3.08
N ILE A 8 -11.48 6.36 -1.99
CA ILE A 8 -11.15 5.42 -0.92
C ILE A 8 -11.88 4.12 -1.21
N LEU A 9 -11.14 3.01 -1.19
CA LEU A 9 -11.67 1.67 -1.36
C LEU A 9 -11.46 0.87 -0.07
N GLU A 10 -12.52 0.20 0.37
CA GLU A 10 -12.44 -0.84 1.39
C GLU A 10 -12.50 -2.18 0.67
N VAL A 11 -11.39 -2.93 0.73
CA VAL A 11 -11.26 -4.21 0.04
C VAL A 11 -11.05 -5.29 1.09
N PRO A 12 -11.91 -6.33 1.13
CA PRO A 12 -11.65 -7.47 1.99
C PRO A 12 -10.42 -8.22 1.47
N TYR A 13 -9.48 -8.52 2.35
CA TYR A 13 -8.28 -9.31 2.02
C TYR A 13 -8.11 -10.46 3.02
N ALA A 14 -7.68 -11.61 2.52
CA ALA A 14 -7.42 -12.78 3.36
C ALA A 14 -5.95 -12.85 3.80
N ASP A 15 -5.02 -12.55 2.89
CA ASP A 15 -3.57 -12.54 3.16
C ASP A 15 -3.01 -11.10 2.96
N PRO A 16 -2.41 -10.49 3.99
CA PRO A 16 -1.75 -9.18 3.86
C PRO A 16 -0.67 -9.13 2.77
N THR A 17 -0.04 -10.26 2.45
CA THR A 17 1.06 -10.37 1.48
C THR A 17 0.59 -10.10 0.06
N GLU A 18 -0.56 -10.66 -0.34
CA GLU A 18 -1.15 -10.45 -1.67
C GLU A 18 -1.47 -8.97 -1.87
N LEU A 19 -2.19 -8.38 -0.90
CA LEU A 19 -2.55 -6.97 -0.95
C LEU A 19 -1.30 -6.07 -0.95
N MET A 20 -0.26 -6.42 -0.17
CA MET A 20 1.01 -5.70 -0.17
C MET A 20 1.68 -5.73 -1.55
N MET A 21 1.69 -6.87 -2.23
CA MET A 21 2.27 -6.98 -3.58
C MET A 21 1.52 -6.13 -4.60
N ASP A 22 0.19 -6.09 -4.52
CA ASP A 22 -0.63 -5.22 -5.39
C ASP A 22 -0.36 -3.74 -5.12
N ILE A 23 -0.28 -3.34 -3.84
CA ILE A 23 0.07 -1.96 -3.46
C ILE A 23 1.43 -1.57 -4.03
N LEU A 24 2.45 -2.42 -3.86
CA LEU A 24 3.80 -2.18 -4.36
C LEU A 24 3.84 -2.13 -5.90
N ARG A 25 3.03 -2.94 -6.58
CA ARG A 25 2.89 -2.92 -8.05
C ARG A 25 2.34 -1.58 -8.55
N HIS A 26 1.38 -1.00 -7.84
CA HIS A 26 0.83 0.32 -8.18
C HIS A 26 1.71 1.48 -7.71
N GLY A 27 2.59 1.25 -6.74
CA GLY A 27 3.58 2.21 -6.27
C GLY A 27 2.93 3.51 -5.76
N PRO A 28 3.35 4.70 -6.23
CA PRO A 28 2.91 5.98 -5.68
C PRO A 28 1.44 6.33 -5.98
N HIS A 29 0.75 5.55 -6.80
CA HIS A 29 -0.66 5.79 -7.15
C HIS A 29 -1.64 5.27 -6.09
N VAL A 30 -1.17 4.47 -5.13
CA VAL A 30 -1.98 3.88 -4.08
C VAL A 30 -1.33 4.14 -2.74
N GLU A 31 -2.14 4.41 -1.71
CA GLU A 31 -1.68 4.49 -0.34
C GLU A 31 -2.56 3.67 0.60
N VAL A 32 -1.95 3.12 1.65
CA VAL A 32 -2.68 2.40 2.69
C VAL A 32 -3.11 3.38 3.77
N LEU A 33 -4.42 3.60 3.89
CA LEU A 33 -4.96 4.42 4.98
C LEU A 33 -5.04 3.62 6.29
N LYS A 34 -5.53 2.37 6.22
CA LYS A 34 -5.67 1.41 7.33
C LYS A 34 -5.62 -0.04 6.81
N PRO A 35 -5.28 -1.04 7.65
CA PRO A 35 -4.77 -0.90 9.01
C PRO A 35 -3.31 -0.40 9.04
N ALA A 36 -2.89 0.17 10.17
CA ALA A 36 -1.56 0.77 10.31
C ALA A 36 -0.42 -0.25 10.16
N GLU A 37 -0.65 -1.51 10.49
CA GLU A 37 0.32 -2.60 10.28
C GLU A 37 0.64 -2.84 8.81
N LEU A 38 -0.37 -2.84 7.93
CA LEU A 38 -0.19 -2.98 6.49
C LEU A 38 0.59 -1.79 5.93
N ARG A 39 0.25 -0.56 6.37
CA ARG A 39 0.99 0.65 5.99
C ARG A 39 2.47 0.57 6.39
N ARG A 40 2.77 0.05 7.59
CA ARG A 40 4.14 -0.17 8.07
C ARG A 40 4.87 -1.21 7.22
N ALA A 41 4.24 -2.35 6.95
CA ALA A 41 4.84 -3.43 6.15
C ALA A 41 5.24 -2.96 4.74
N VAL A 42 4.34 -2.23 4.05
CA VAL A 42 4.63 -1.61 2.75
C VAL A 42 5.82 -0.65 2.84
N GLY A 43 5.80 0.24 3.85
CA GLY A 43 6.88 1.21 4.06
C GLY A 43 8.24 0.56 4.33
N ASP A 44 8.27 -0.53 5.10
CA ASP A 44 9.50 -1.26 5.38
C ASP A 44 10.02 -2.04 4.17
N SER A 45 9.13 -2.58 3.33
CA SER A 45 9.51 -3.16 2.04
C SER A 45 10.18 -2.12 1.12
N LEU A 46 9.58 -0.93 0.99
CA LEU A 46 10.16 0.16 0.18
C LEU A 46 11.51 0.64 0.71
N LYS A 47 11.69 0.71 2.03
CA LYS A 47 13.00 1.01 2.65
C LYS A 47 14.04 -0.06 2.32
N GLN A 48 13.66 -1.35 2.35
CA GLN A 48 14.58 -2.43 1.98
C GLN A 48 14.97 -2.36 0.50
N THR A 49 14.03 -2.01 -0.38
CA THR A 49 14.31 -1.80 -1.81
C THR A 49 15.29 -0.65 -2.01
N THR A 50 15.04 0.51 -1.40
CA THR A 50 15.92 1.68 -1.50
C THR A 50 17.26 1.51 -0.80
N ALA A 51 17.36 0.62 0.19
CA ALA A 51 18.65 0.25 0.79
C ALA A 51 19.51 -0.63 -0.13
N ARG A 52 18.93 -1.24 -1.16
CA ARG A 52 19.60 -2.22 -2.03
C ARG A 52 20.11 -1.64 -3.36
N TYR A 53 19.60 -0.48 -3.77
CA TYR A 53 19.91 0.20 -5.04
C TYR A 53 20.17 1.67 -4.80
#